data_AF-A0AAV5F7G6-F1
#
_entry.id   AF-A0AAV5F7G6-F1
#
_cell.length_a   1.000
_cell.length_b   1.000
_cell.length_c   1.000
_cell.angle_alpha   90.00
_cell.angle_beta   90.00
_cell.angle_gamma   90.00
#
_symmetry.space_group_name_H-M   'P 1'
#
loop_
_entity.id
_entity.type
_entity.pdbx_description
1 polymer ?
#
loop_
_entity_poly.entity_id
_entity_poly.type
_entity_poly.pdbx_seq_one_letter_code
_entity_poly.pdbx_strand_id
1 'polypeptide(L)'
;MIKPAASTVGGAGMELRYAKVILSAETLLAALRPTPAGIDLSKRDGLYKLLPVSIREAVNARLRERWWRGQQPPVVDEAAAAASRETVERALRWLGPMAHDTVRWHDERSMERAQRFSVRPRALMVQTLHFADRRKADDAIVEVLLGLSCVCWYDDERRRLESLDWDDE
;
A
#
# COMPACT_ATOMS: atom_id res chain seq x y z
N MET A 1 -24.37 -12.86 14.55
CA MET A 1 -23.23 -12.20 13.87
C MET A 1 -23.38 -10.71 14.08
N ILE A 2 -22.37 -10.05 14.65
CA ILE A 2 -22.37 -8.59 14.77
C ILE A 2 -22.27 -8.02 13.34
N LYS A 3 -23.26 -7.23 12.92
CA LYS A 3 -23.29 -6.64 11.59
C LYS A 3 -22.46 -5.35 11.61
N PRO A 4 -21.48 -5.17 10.70
CA PRO A 4 -20.75 -3.93 10.61
C PRO A 4 -21.67 -2.77 10.20
N ALA A 5 -21.42 -1.57 10.72
CA ALA A 5 -22.08 -0.36 10.27
C ALA A 5 -21.62 0.00 8.84
N ALA A 6 -22.47 0.66 8.04
CA ALA A 6 -22.11 1.07 6.67
C ALA A 6 -20.90 2.03 6.60
N SER A 7 -20.53 2.65 7.73
CA SER A 7 -19.35 3.50 7.90
C SER A 7 -18.05 2.71 8.10
N THR A 8 -18.10 1.39 8.31
CA THR A 8 -16.90 0.55 8.41
C THR A 8 -16.51 -0.01 7.04
N VAL A 9 -15.25 -0.43 6.92
CA VAL A 9 -14.72 -1.05 5.70
C VAL A 9 -15.51 -2.32 5.33
N GLY A 10 -15.84 -3.15 6.31
CA GLY A 10 -16.65 -4.36 6.12
C GLY A 10 -18.11 -4.08 5.77
N GLY A 11 -18.71 -3.05 6.37
CA GLY A 11 -20.07 -2.63 6.01
C GLY A 11 -20.17 -2.07 4.58
N ALA A 12 -19.07 -1.57 4.05
CA ALA A 12 -18.93 -1.11 2.67
C ALA A 12 -18.48 -2.20 1.68
N GLY A 13 -18.18 -3.43 2.13
CA GLY A 13 -17.68 -4.51 1.29
C GLY A 13 -16.30 -4.25 0.69
N MET A 14 -15.47 -3.44 1.35
CA MET A 14 -14.16 -3.00 0.84
C MET A 14 -12.98 -3.75 1.46
N GLU A 15 -13.23 -4.65 2.42
CA GLU A 15 -12.18 -5.28 3.25
C GLU A 15 -11.12 -6.00 2.41
N LEU A 16 -11.54 -6.81 1.45
CA LEU A 16 -10.62 -7.57 0.61
C LEU A 16 -9.84 -6.66 -0.36
N ARG A 17 -10.49 -5.61 -0.87
CA ARG A 17 -9.83 -4.64 -1.76
C ARG A 17 -8.76 -3.87 -0.99
N TYR A 18 -9.08 -3.39 0.21
CA TYR A 18 -8.13 -2.60 1.02
C TYR A 18 -6.96 -3.47 1.48
N ALA A 19 -7.24 -4.70 1.90
CA ALA A 19 -6.20 -5.67 2.24
C ALA A 19 -5.25 -5.89 1.06
N LYS A 20 -5.76 -6.11 -0.17
CA LYS A 20 -4.92 -6.28 -1.35
C LYS A 20 -4.05 -5.04 -1.64
N VAL A 21 -4.58 -3.83 -1.50
CA VAL A 21 -3.81 -2.59 -1.67
C VAL A 21 -2.66 -2.51 -0.64
N ILE A 22 -2.93 -2.80 0.63
CA ILE A 22 -1.92 -2.78 1.70
C ILE A 22 -0.82 -3.81 1.44
N LEU A 23 -1.17 -5.04 1.08
CA LEU A 23 -0.19 -6.10 0.78
C LEU A 23 0.65 -5.79 -0.47
N SER A 24 0.04 -5.18 -1.50
CA SER A 24 0.77 -4.67 -2.67
C SER A 24 1.73 -3.54 -2.29
N ALA A 25 1.33 -2.65 -1.37
CA ALA A 25 2.18 -1.60 -0.84
C ALA A 25 3.39 -2.16 -0.06
N GLU A 26 3.20 -3.18 0.79
CA GLU A 26 4.29 -3.89 1.47
C GLU A 26 5.27 -4.54 0.48
N THR A 27 4.73 -5.18 -0.55
CA THR A 27 5.55 -5.83 -1.58
C THR A 27 6.37 -4.79 -2.35
N LEU A 28 5.78 -3.65 -2.69
CA LEU A 28 6.48 -2.56 -3.38
C LEU A 28 7.56 -1.95 -2.49
N LEU A 29 7.26 -1.68 -1.22
CA LEU A 29 8.24 -1.18 -0.25
C LEU A 29 9.43 -2.14 -0.08
N ALA A 30 9.17 -3.44 -0.02
CA ALA A 30 10.22 -4.45 0.04
C ALA A 30 11.10 -4.47 -1.21
N ALA A 31 10.51 -4.26 -2.39
CA ALA A 31 11.25 -4.17 -3.66
C ALA A 31 12.08 -2.88 -3.78
N LEU A 32 11.65 -1.79 -3.15
CA LEU A 32 12.37 -0.50 -3.09
C LEU A 32 13.52 -0.51 -2.05
N ARG A 33 13.75 -1.61 -1.34
CA ARG A 33 14.95 -1.74 -0.51
C ARG A 33 16.18 -1.90 -1.43
N PRO A 34 17.32 -1.28 -1.08
CA PRO A 34 18.53 -1.42 -1.87
C PRO A 34 18.95 -2.89 -1.88
N THR A 35 18.64 -3.58 -2.97
CA THR A 35 19.00 -4.97 -3.24
C THR A 35 19.58 -4.97 -4.65
N PRO A 36 20.67 -5.71 -4.92
CA PRO A 36 21.44 -5.59 -6.16
C PRO A 36 20.78 -6.23 -7.40
N ALA A 37 19.48 -6.53 -7.37
CA ALA A 37 18.78 -7.18 -8.47
C ALA A 37 17.62 -6.28 -8.94
N GLY A 38 17.58 -6.04 -10.26
CA GLY A 38 16.67 -5.12 -10.93
C GLY A 38 15.20 -5.26 -10.51
N ILE A 39 14.54 -4.11 -10.42
CA ILE A 39 13.16 -3.98 -9.95
C ILE A 39 12.18 -4.36 -11.07
N ASP A 40 11.25 -5.25 -10.76
CA ASP A 40 10.04 -5.44 -11.55
C ASP A 40 8.97 -4.39 -11.15
N LEU A 41 8.96 -3.27 -11.87
CA LEU A 41 7.96 -2.20 -11.69
C LEU A 41 6.54 -2.60 -12.10
N SER A 42 6.32 -3.79 -12.68
CA SER A 42 4.98 -4.33 -12.97
C SER A 42 4.08 -4.37 -11.73
N LYS A 43 4.68 -4.49 -10.53
CA LYS A 43 3.97 -4.45 -9.25
C LYS A 43 3.33 -3.08 -8.95
N ARG A 44 3.93 -1.98 -9.43
CA ARG A 44 3.40 -0.62 -9.29
C ARG A 44 2.08 -0.48 -10.04
N ASP A 45 2.04 -0.96 -11.28
CA ASP A 45 0.84 -0.89 -12.12
C ASP A 45 -0.29 -1.77 -11.56
N GLY A 46 0.06 -2.94 -11.01
CA GLY A 46 -0.87 -3.80 -10.27
C GLY A 46 -1.50 -3.08 -9.08
N LEU A 47 -0.70 -2.38 -8.27
CA LEU A 47 -1.17 -1.59 -7.13
C LEU A 47 -2.16 -0.51 -7.57
N TYR A 48 -1.83 0.28 -8.61
CA TYR A 48 -2.73 1.34 -9.10
C TYR A 48 -4.06 0.81 -9.61
N LYS A 49 -4.08 -0.36 -10.26
CA LYS A 49 -5.32 -1.02 -10.72
C LYS A 49 -6.22 -1.48 -9.58
N LEU A 50 -5.69 -1.69 -8.38
CA LEU A 50 -6.44 -2.12 -7.20
C LEU A 50 -7.09 -0.96 -6.43
N LEU A 51 -6.68 0.28 -6.69
CA LEU A 51 -7.16 1.44 -5.94
C LEU A 51 -8.64 1.76 -6.24
N PRO A 52 -9.49 1.92 -5.20
CA PRO A 52 -10.78 2.55 -5.38
C PRO A 52 -10.65 3.95 -6.00
N VAL A 53 -11.66 4.37 -6.78
CA VAL A 53 -11.68 5.67 -7.44
C VAL A 53 -11.45 6.82 -6.45
N SER A 54 -12.10 6.77 -5.28
CA SER A 54 -11.96 7.80 -4.24
C SER A 54 -10.53 7.92 -3.69
N ILE A 55 -9.84 6.79 -3.47
CA ILE A 55 -8.44 6.80 -3.01
C ILE A 55 -7.53 7.35 -4.11
N ARG A 56 -7.75 6.93 -5.37
CA ARG A 56 -6.99 7.43 -6.50
C ARG A 56 -7.15 8.94 -6.69
N GLU A 57 -8.36 9.46 -6.56
CA GLU A 57 -8.65 10.89 -6.63
C GLU A 57 -7.98 11.67 -5.50
N ALA A 58 -8.06 11.16 -4.27
CA ALA A 58 -7.41 11.78 -3.10
C ALA A 58 -5.88 11.82 -3.23
N VAL A 59 -5.26 10.72 -3.66
CA VAL A 59 -3.82 10.66 -3.95
C VAL A 59 -3.47 11.66 -5.04
N ASN A 60 -4.18 11.68 -6.17
CA ASN A 60 -3.90 12.59 -7.28
C ASN A 60 -4.08 14.06 -6.90
N ALA A 61 -5.05 14.40 -6.05
CA ALA A 61 -5.25 15.77 -5.57
C ALA A 61 -4.06 16.21 -4.70
N ARG A 62 -3.68 15.39 -3.70
CA ARG A 62 -2.58 15.71 -2.79
C ARG A 62 -1.20 15.70 -3.47
N LEU A 63 -0.98 14.81 -4.43
CA LEU A 63 0.24 14.83 -5.25
C LEU A 63 0.32 16.09 -6.09
N ARG A 64 -0.78 16.52 -6.74
CA ARG A 64 -0.83 17.80 -7.47
C ARG A 64 -0.53 18.97 -6.55
N GLU A 65 -1.12 19.02 -5.35
CA GLU A 65 -0.83 20.09 -4.38
C GLU A 65 0.65 20.09 -3.92
N ARG A 66 1.24 18.91 -3.70
CA ARG A 66 2.66 18.79 -3.30
C ARG A 66 3.62 19.13 -4.43
N TRP A 67 3.30 18.74 -5.66
CA TRP A 67 4.24 18.79 -6.79
C TRP A 67 4.08 20.03 -7.67
N TRP A 68 2.91 20.67 -7.69
CA TRP A 68 2.63 21.81 -8.57
C TRP A 68 2.90 23.19 -7.92
N ARG A 69 3.42 23.24 -6.69
CA ARG A 69 3.71 24.52 -6.01
C ARG A 69 4.94 25.29 -6.51
N GLY A 70 5.60 24.81 -7.56
CA GLY A 70 6.66 25.51 -8.27
C GLY A 70 6.90 24.80 -9.60
N GLN A 71 7.26 25.53 -10.65
CA GLN A 71 7.40 25.04 -12.04
C GLN A 71 8.57 24.05 -12.26
N GLN A 72 9.00 23.33 -11.22
CA GLN A 72 10.03 22.29 -11.27
C GLN A 72 9.51 21.04 -10.54
N PRO A 73 9.89 19.83 -10.99
CA PRO A 73 9.62 18.63 -10.22
C PRO A 73 10.16 18.81 -8.80
N PRO A 74 9.44 18.35 -7.77
CA PRO A 74 9.93 18.46 -6.39
C PRO A 74 11.30 17.78 -6.33
N VAL A 75 12.31 18.49 -5.86
CA VAL A 75 13.58 17.85 -5.50
C VAL A 75 13.31 17.01 -4.26
N VAL A 76 12.90 15.76 -4.45
CA VAL A 76 12.90 14.78 -3.36
C VAL A 76 14.36 14.42 -3.16
N ASP A 77 14.95 14.93 -2.10
CA ASP A 77 16.28 14.51 -1.68
C ASP A 77 16.22 13.17 -0.94
N GLU A 78 17.41 12.59 -0.71
CA GLU A 78 17.55 11.32 -0.01
C GLU A 78 16.89 11.34 1.38
N ALA A 79 16.98 12.48 2.08
CA ALA A 79 16.43 12.65 3.42
C ALA A 79 14.88 12.61 3.41
N ALA A 80 14.25 13.27 2.45
CA ALA A 80 12.79 13.24 2.25
C ALA A 80 12.29 11.85 1.85
N ALA A 81 13.05 11.14 1.00
CA ALA A 81 12.74 9.76 0.65
C ALA A 81 12.86 8.81 1.87
N ALA A 82 13.93 8.96 2.66
CA ALA A 82 14.14 8.18 3.88
C ALA A 82 13.03 8.41 4.94
N ALA A 83 12.66 9.68 5.19
CA ALA A 83 11.59 10.03 6.11
C ALA A 83 10.22 9.50 5.64
N SER A 84 9.97 9.56 4.32
CA SER A 84 8.76 8.99 3.71
C SER A 84 8.73 7.47 3.89
N ARG A 85 9.87 6.80 3.67
CA ARG A 85 10.01 5.36 3.87
C ARG A 85 9.74 4.94 5.32
N GLU A 86 10.30 5.64 6.30
CA GLU A 86 10.04 5.38 7.72
C GLU A 86 8.55 5.53 8.07
N THR A 87 7.92 6.58 7.53
CA THR A 87 6.49 6.83 7.72
C THR A 87 5.65 5.68 7.16
N VAL A 88 5.96 5.21 5.95
CA VAL A 88 5.31 4.05 5.33
C VAL A 88 5.54 2.78 6.15
N GLU A 89 6.78 2.50 6.57
CA GLU A 89 7.12 1.33 7.39
C GLU A 89 6.35 1.32 8.72
N ARG A 90 6.24 2.48 9.37
CA ARG A 90 5.47 2.63 10.60
C ARG A 90 3.98 2.38 10.39
N ALA A 91 3.41 2.86 9.29
CA ALA A 91 2.00 2.63 8.96
C ALA A 91 1.72 1.16 8.64
N LEU A 92 2.58 0.53 7.82
CA LEU A 92 2.43 -0.87 7.45
C LEU A 92 2.66 -1.82 8.62
N ARG A 93 3.45 -1.44 9.63
CA ARG A 93 3.64 -2.26 10.85
C ARG A 93 2.31 -2.64 11.54
N TRP A 94 1.30 -1.77 11.49
CA TRP A 94 -0.01 -2.05 12.09
C TRP A 94 -1.08 -2.40 11.05
N LEU A 95 -1.00 -1.89 9.82
CA LEU A 95 -1.93 -2.23 8.73
C LEU A 95 -1.69 -3.63 8.15
N GLY A 96 -0.42 -4.04 8.02
CA GLY A 96 0.01 -5.29 7.41
C GLY A 96 -0.61 -6.54 8.04
N PRO A 97 -0.50 -6.72 9.37
CA PRO A 97 -1.13 -7.85 10.06
C PRO A 97 -2.64 -7.93 9.81
N MET A 98 -3.35 -6.80 9.84
CA MET A 98 -4.79 -6.75 9.59
C MET A 98 -5.14 -7.10 8.14
N ALA A 99 -4.33 -6.65 7.17
CA ALA A 99 -4.51 -6.97 5.76
C ALA A 99 -4.30 -8.48 5.50
N HIS A 100 -3.24 -9.06 6.05
CA HIS A 100 -2.99 -10.50 6.00
C HIS A 100 -4.15 -11.31 6.62
N ASP A 101 -4.61 -10.90 7.79
CA ASP A 101 -5.73 -11.56 8.46
C ASP A 101 -7.04 -11.41 7.68
N THR A 102 -7.25 -10.28 6.99
CA THR A 102 -8.43 -10.07 6.14
C THR A 102 -8.45 -11.03 4.94
N VAL A 103 -7.33 -11.20 4.24
CA VAL A 103 -7.23 -12.15 3.12
C VAL A 103 -7.44 -13.57 3.62
N ARG A 104 -6.72 -13.96 4.68
CA ARG A 104 -6.86 -15.28 5.31
C ARG A 104 -8.29 -15.58 5.75
N TRP A 105 -8.95 -14.63 6.40
CA TRP A 105 -10.34 -14.76 6.84
C TRP A 105 -11.31 -14.95 5.67
N HIS A 106 -11.07 -14.25 4.56
CA HIS A 106 -11.87 -14.40 3.36
C HIS A 106 -11.65 -15.76 2.69
N ASP A 107 -10.40 -16.19 2.58
CA ASP A 107 -10.00 -17.48 1.99
C ASP A 107 -10.62 -18.64 2.78
N GLU A 108 -10.47 -18.66 4.12
CA GLU A 108 -11.03 -19.68 5.02
C GLU A 108 -12.56 -19.85 4.87
N ARG A 109 -13.29 -18.79 4.50
CA ARG A 109 -14.75 -18.83 4.28
C ARG A 109 -15.13 -19.24 2.86
N SER A 110 -14.22 -19.06 1.90
CA SER A 110 -14.39 -19.52 0.52
C SER A 110 -14.02 -21.00 0.33
N MET A 111 -13.41 -21.64 1.34
CA MET A 111 -13.03 -23.04 1.29
C MET A 111 -14.22 -24.03 1.32
N GLU A 112 -14.16 -25.06 0.48
CA GLU A 112 -15.03 -26.23 0.55
C GLU A 112 -14.84 -26.97 1.88
N ARG A 113 -15.88 -27.70 2.33
CA ARG A 113 -16.03 -28.30 3.67
C ARG A 113 -14.80 -29.09 4.16
N ALA A 114 -13.95 -29.62 3.28
CA ALA A 114 -12.76 -30.42 3.62
C ALA A 114 -11.59 -29.62 4.25
N GLN A 115 -11.41 -28.33 3.92
CA GLN A 115 -10.29 -27.53 4.46
C GLN A 115 -10.62 -26.83 5.80
N ARG A 116 -11.86 -26.96 6.30
CA ARG A 116 -12.30 -26.37 7.59
C ARG A 116 -11.60 -26.96 8.81
N PHE A 117 -10.91 -28.09 8.65
CA PHE A 117 -10.18 -28.81 9.69
C PHE A 117 -8.66 -28.57 9.65
N SER A 118 -8.20 -27.50 9.00
CA SER A 118 -6.78 -27.13 9.06
C SER A 118 -6.35 -26.84 10.51
N VAL A 119 -5.13 -27.24 10.86
CA VAL A 119 -4.55 -27.05 12.21
C VAL A 119 -4.20 -25.57 12.49
N ARG A 120 -4.24 -24.72 11.46
CA ARG A 120 -3.86 -23.31 11.56
C ARG A 120 -4.94 -22.52 12.33
N PRO A 121 -4.57 -21.67 13.30
CA PRO A 121 -5.55 -20.83 13.99
C PRO A 121 -6.32 -19.98 12.98
N ARG A 122 -7.65 -20.00 13.04
CA ARG A 122 -8.49 -19.19 12.15
C ARG A 122 -8.27 -17.70 12.40
N ALA A 123 -8.29 -16.90 11.35
CA ALA A 123 -8.29 -15.45 11.50
C ALA A 123 -9.58 -15.01 12.24
N LEU A 124 -9.46 -14.15 13.25
CA LEU A 124 -10.63 -13.59 13.92
C LEU A 124 -11.09 -12.34 13.18
N MET A 125 -12.40 -12.18 12.99
CA MET A 125 -12.98 -11.02 12.30
C MET A 125 -12.60 -9.66 12.92
N VAL A 126 -12.29 -9.62 14.22
CA VAL A 126 -11.82 -8.41 14.92
C VAL A 126 -10.36 -8.06 14.61
N GLN A 127 -9.58 -9.03 14.12
CA GLN A 127 -8.19 -8.84 13.68
C GLN A 127 -8.11 -8.42 12.21
N THR A 128 -9.24 -8.37 11.50
CA THR A 128 -9.31 -7.95 10.09
C THR A 128 -9.75 -6.49 9.96
N LEU A 129 -9.71 -5.97 8.74
CA LEU A 129 -10.22 -4.64 8.41
C LEU A 129 -11.76 -4.52 8.54
N HIS A 130 -12.48 -5.61 8.79
CA HIS A 130 -13.95 -5.65 8.70
C HIS A 130 -14.66 -4.60 9.58
N PHE A 131 -14.14 -4.33 10.78
CA PHE A 131 -14.68 -3.31 11.69
C PHE A 131 -13.93 -1.97 11.68
N ALA A 132 -12.92 -1.81 10.81
CA ALA A 132 -12.18 -0.56 10.72
C ALA A 132 -13.09 0.58 10.23
N ASP A 133 -12.95 1.77 10.81
CA ASP A 133 -13.58 2.97 10.29
C ASP A 133 -13.08 3.24 8.86
N ARG A 134 -14.02 3.36 7.92
CA ARG A 134 -13.66 3.46 6.50
C ARG A 134 -12.88 4.73 6.19
N ARG A 135 -13.23 5.86 6.79
CA ARG A 135 -12.55 7.14 6.52
C ARG A 135 -11.12 7.10 7.03
N LYS A 136 -10.92 6.59 8.25
CA LYS A 136 -9.58 6.42 8.82
C LYS A 136 -8.73 5.44 8.02
N ALA A 137 -9.33 4.37 7.51
CA ALA A 137 -8.65 3.42 6.64
C ALA A 137 -8.25 4.06 5.30
N ASP A 138 -9.15 4.85 4.68
CA ASP A 138 -8.87 5.60 3.46
C ASP A 138 -7.68 6.55 3.67
N ASP A 139 -7.72 7.34 4.73
CA ASP A 139 -6.66 8.31 5.04
C ASP A 139 -5.30 7.62 5.27
N ALA A 140 -5.27 6.51 6.01
CA ALA A 140 -4.04 5.75 6.25
C ALA A 140 -3.49 5.12 4.97
N ILE A 141 -4.34 4.57 4.10
CA ILE A 141 -3.93 4.03 2.80
C ILE A 141 -3.40 5.15 1.90
N VAL A 142 -4.07 6.31 1.85
CA VAL A 142 -3.60 7.47 1.08
C VAL A 142 -2.23 7.91 1.56
N GLU A 143 -2.00 8.00 2.87
CA GLU A 143 -0.69 8.37 3.42
C GLU A 143 0.42 7.38 3.03
N VAL A 144 0.15 6.08 3.09
CA VAL A 144 1.07 5.02 2.61
C VAL A 144 1.42 5.22 1.13
N LEU A 145 0.42 5.48 0.28
CA LEU A 145 0.62 5.65 -1.16
C LEU A 145 1.39 6.94 -1.50
N LEU A 146 1.17 8.02 -0.76
CA LEU A 146 1.92 9.26 -0.91
C LEU A 146 3.39 9.08 -0.52
N GLY A 147 3.65 8.39 0.59
CA GLY A 147 5.00 8.06 1.02
C GLY A 147 5.72 7.16 0.00
N LEU A 148 5.05 6.12 -0.50
CA LEU A 148 5.60 5.26 -1.56
C LEU A 148 5.87 6.01 -2.86
N SER A 149 4.99 6.94 -3.25
CA SER A 149 5.19 7.77 -4.44
C SER A 149 6.46 8.62 -4.31
N CYS A 150 6.75 9.14 -3.12
CA CYS A 150 7.98 9.88 -2.83
C CYS A 150 9.23 8.99 -2.95
N VAL A 151 9.18 7.78 -2.38
CA VAL A 151 10.29 6.82 -2.44
C VAL A 151 10.53 6.34 -3.87
N CYS A 152 9.47 6.00 -4.61
CA CYS A 152 9.55 5.61 -6.02
C CYS A 152 10.20 6.71 -6.87
N TRP A 153 9.78 7.97 -6.69
CA TRP A 153 10.34 9.07 -7.45
C TRP A 153 11.84 9.23 -7.21
N TYR A 154 12.29 9.19 -5.96
CA TYR A 154 13.72 9.30 -5.63
C TYR A 154 14.53 8.14 -6.20
N ASP A 155 14.00 6.92 -6.11
CA ASP A 155 14.67 5.74 -6.63
C ASP A 155 14.74 5.72 -8.17
N ASP A 156 13.70 6.21 -8.87
CA ASP A 156 13.70 6.40 -10.32
C ASP A 156 14.73 7.48 -10.74
N GLU A 157 14.80 8.60 -10.01
CA GLU A 157 15.77 9.68 -10.27
C GLU A 157 17.21 9.23 -10.02
N ARG A 158 17.47 8.52 -8.91
CA ARG A 158 18.79 7.94 -8.61
C ARG A 158 19.25 6.99 -9.72
N ARG A 159 18.38 6.10 -10.20
CA ARG A 159 18.70 5.20 -11.34
C ARG A 159 19.00 5.97 -12.62
N ARG A 160 18.25 7.03 -12.90
CA ARG A 160 18.44 7.86 -14.08
C ARG A 160 19.83 8.51 -14.06
N LEU A 161 20.23 9.06 -12.92
CA LEU A 161 21.56 9.64 -12.74
C LEU A 161 22.65 8.56 -12.88
N GLU A 162 22.47 7.41 -12.23
CA GLU A 162 23.40 6.26 -12.37
C GLU A 162 23.55 5.82 -13.83
N SER A 163 22.48 5.76 -14.63
CA SER A 163 22.56 5.37 -16.03
C SER A 163 23.31 6.38 -16.92
N LEU A 164 23.26 7.67 -16.59
CA LEU A 164 23.94 8.71 -17.35
C LEU A 164 25.46 8.66 -17.13
N ASP A 165 25.91 8.28 -15.93
CA ASP A 165 27.34 8.13 -15.61
C ASP A 165 28.02 6.99 -16.41
N TRP A 166 27.26 5.97 -16.86
CA TRP A 166 27.80 4.85 -17.65
C TRP A 166 27.92 5.15 -19.16
N ASP A 167 27.19 6.15 -19.69
CA ASP A 167 27.21 6.49 -21.11
C ASP A 167 28.40 7.41 -21.49
N ASP A 168 29.13 7.93 -20.48
CA ASP A 168 30.27 8.84 -20.64
C ASP A 168 31.66 8.14 -20.55
N GLU A 169 31.71 6.80 -20.49
CA GLU A 169 32.94 5.97 -20.40
C GLU A 169 33.16 5.07 -21.65
#